data_AF-A0A0E3SFU4-F1
#
_entry.id   AF-A0A0E3SFU4-F1
#
_cell.length_a   1.000
_cell.length_b   1.000
_cell.length_c   1.000
_cell.angle_alpha   90.00
_cell.angle_beta   90.00
_cell.angle_gamma   90.00
#
_symmetry.space_group_name_H-M   'P 1'
#
loop_
_entity.id
_entity.type
_entity.pdbx_description
1 polymer ?
#
loop_
_entity_poly.entity_id
_entity_poly.type
_entity_poly.pdbx_seq_one_letter_code
_entity_poly.pdbx_strand_id
1 'polypeptide(L)'
;MQQKDVIISQLANSQLTIRQLAQTVTDFLEPVIPYLVIGSKKADEEAIKKAGPEVWVVKKKMWEKLCSRECLELKEAAGDMIIAPSDPEVKLALVQKILKSFEKYPALEKEISSFIENGQIKKIAVEESSNMITAQNSDDKIRVLEEFNELLEKLIATNSDVGFISDIRDFNSVNSDNAVRNSELSECRQGNEKILEKTLDFACQIQYGDLRSQALSLIVPYLKGPKKGEYIKKVLYSTSNIQDESERARILSPLASYLKGMGKEELIEDIFDFSPHIQYDDAKFQIFSLLIEHLEGLRNEILLEKALEMTAGIQSEFLRIQVFSMLIPCLKGQRKEEIIEEALQLAFSLKDKDMRPQALSFIIPYLGEARKKETLKKTREIASAIKSEYRRLQALSSLVSYTEEQENGDIM
;
A
#
# COMPACT_ATOMS: atom_id res chain seq x y z
N MET A 1 36.07 -35.04 2.76
CA MET A 1 35.08 -34.06 3.24
C MET A 1 35.56 -32.63 3.00
N GLN A 2 36.76 -32.25 3.47
CA GLN A 2 37.26 -30.85 3.41
C GLN A 2 37.27 -30.17 2.01
N GLN A 3 37.53 -30.89 0.92
CA GLN A 3 37.64 -30.24 -0.41
C GLN A 3 36.29 -29.92 -1.07
N LYS A 4 35.22 -30.64 -0.70
CA LYS A 4 33.85 -30.31 -1.15
C LYS A 4 33.34 -29.04 -0.46
N ASP A 5 33.63 -28.90 0.82
CA ASP A 5 33.19 -27.75 1.62
C ASP A 5 33.92 -26.45 1.23
N VAL A 6 35.20 -26.55 0.82
CA VAL A 6 35.97 -25.42 0.26
C VAL A 6 35.43 -24.98 -1.11
N ILE A 7 35.06 -25.92 -1.98
CA ILE A 7 34.49 -25.58 -3.31
C ILE A 7 33.09 -24.96 -3.14
N ILE A 8 32.26 -25.50 -2.24
CA ILE A 8 30.92 -24.96 -1.95
C ILE A 8 31.02 -23.54 -1.38
N SER A 9 31.94 -23.29 -0.46
CA SER A 9 32.15 -21.95 0.11
C SER A 9 32.70 -20.94 -0.91
N GLN A 10 33.60 -21.35 -1.81
CA GLN A 10 34.09 -20.47 -2.89
C GLN A 10 33.01 -20.16 -3.94
N LEU A 11 32.17 -21.15 -4.27
CA LEU A 11 31.00 -20.95 -5.14
C LEU A 11 29.95 -20.05 -4.49
N ALA A 12 29.70 -20.21 -3.19
CA ALA A 12 28.77 -19.35 -2.44
C ALA A 12 29.28 -17.90 -2.37
N ASN A 13 30.58 -17.69 -2.16
CA ASN A 13 31.16 -16.36 -2.08
C ASN A 13 31.16 -15.65 -3.45
N SER A 14 31.46 -16.37 -4.53
CA SER A 14 31.38 -15.81 -5.89
C SER A 14 29.94 -15.46 -6.29
N GLN A 15 28.95 -16.28 -5.94
CA GLN A 15 27.54 -15.93 -6.16
C GLN A 15 27.08 -14.72 -5.35
N LEU A 16 27.54 -14.59 -4.10
CA LEU A 16 27.27 -13.41 -3.27
C LEU A 16 27.79 -12.14 -3.94
N THR A 17 28.99 -12.21 -4.54
CA THR A 17 29.66 -11.08 -5.19
C THR A 17 28.93 -10.64 -6.47
N ILE A 18 28.48 -11.59 -7.30
CA ILE A 18 27.75 -11.29 -8.54
C ILE A 18 26.37 -10.68 -8.23
N ARG A 19 25.69 -11.17 -7.18
CA ARG A 19 24.42 -10.61 -6.74
C ARG A 19 24.56 -9.18 -6.22
N GLN A 20 25.63 -8.90 -5.46
CA GLN A 20 25.95 -7.54 -5.00
C GLN A 20 26.24 -6.61 -6.18
N LEU A 21 26.97 -7.09 -7.20
CA LEU A 21 27.22 -6.34 -8.42
C LEU A 21 25.92 -6.01 -9.16
N ALA A 22 25.01 -6.98 -9.32
CA ALA A 22 23.72 -6.77 -9.96
C ALA A 22 22.87 -5.73 -9.21
N GLN A 23 22.85 -5.80 -7.88
CA GLN A 23 22.14 -4.82 -7.04
C GLN A 23 22.72 -3.40 -7.24
N THR A 24 24.04 -3.27 -7.16
CA THR A 24 24.75 -1.99 -7.33
C THR A 24 24.46 -1.35 -8.68
N VAL A 25 24.45 -2.17 -9.75
CA VAL A 25 24.12 -1.72 -11.10
C VAL A 25 22.68 -1.25 -11.21
N THR A 26 21.73 -1.99 -10.62
CA THR A 26 20.32 -1.57 -10.61
C THR A 26 20.14 -0.25 -9.89
N ASP A 27 20.70 -0.11 -8.68
CA ASP A 27 20.57 1.11 -7.87
C ASP A 27 21.20 2.32 -8.57
N PHE A 28 22.32 2.13 -9.26
CA PHE A 28 22.98 3.18 -10.04
C PHE A 28 22.12 3.67 -11.21
N LEU A 29 21.38 2.77 -11.87
CA LEU A 29 20.57 3.08 -13.04
C LEU A 29 19.15 3.57 -12.69
N GLU A 30 18.59 3.10 -11.56
CA GLU A 30 17.21 3.33 -11.12
C GLU A 30 16.70 4.77 -11.32
N PRO A 31 17.42 5.83 -10.93
CA PRO A 31 16.92 7.20 -11.04
C PRO A 31 16.61 7.65 -12.47
N VAL A 32 17.20 6.97 -13.47
CA VAL A 32 17.14 7.34 -14.88
C VAL A 32 16.63 6.22 -15.79
N ILE A 33 16.21 5.08 -15.25
CA ILE A 33 15.64 3.95 -16.01
C ILE A 33 14.55 4.40 -17.01
N PRO A 34 13.58 5.26 -16.64
CA PRO A 34 12.56 5.71 -17.58
C PRO A 34 13.14 6.36 -18.84
N TYR A 35 14.21 7.13 -18.71
CA TYR A 35 14.84 7.81 -19.84
C TYR A 35 15.70 6.85 -20.68
N LEU A 36 16.37 5.90 -20.03
CA LEU A 36 17.20 4.87 -20.67
C LEU A 36 16.36 3.94 -21.56
N VAL A 37 15.15 3.60 -21.13
CA VAL A 37 14.24 2.73 -21.88
C VAL A 37 13.57 3.49 -23.03
N ILE A 38 13.15 4.75 -22.82
CA ILE A 38 12.54 5.58 -23.88
C ILE A 38 13.55 5.91 -24.99
N GLY A 39 14.80 6.20 -24.65
CA GLY A 39 15.90 6.34 -25.63
C GLY A 39 15.75 7.45 -26.67
N SER A 40 14.91 8.47 -26.42
CA SER A 40 14.68 9.60 -27.33
C SER A 40 15.58 10.80 -26.99
N LYS A 41 15.80 11.71 -27.96
CA LYS A 41 16.56 12.97 -27.72
C LYS A 41 15.96 13.80 -26.57
N LYS A 42 14.63 13.80 -26.44
CA LYS A 42 13.93 14.51 -25.35
C LYS A 42 14.13 13.81 -24.00
N ALA A 43 14.23 12.48 -23.98
CA ALA A 43 14.54 11.72 -22.77
C ALA A 43 15.99 11.96 -22.33
N ASP A 44 16.93 12.09 -23.26
CA ASP A 44 18.33 12.47 -22.97
C ASP A 44 18.39 13.85 -22.28
N GLU A 45 17.67 14.85 -22.79
CA GLU A 45 17.64 16.20 -22.20
C GLU A 45 17.09 16.21 -20.76
N GLU A 46 16.01 15.49 -20.49
CA GLU A 46 15.41 15.40 -19.15
C GLU A 46 16.30 14.58 -18.19
N ALA A 47 16.96 13.53 -18.66
CA ALA A 47 17.90 12.77 -17.86
C ALA A 47 19.14 13.59 -17.48
N ILE A 48 19.64 14.42 -18.40
CA ILE A 48 20.76 15.35 -18.15
C ILE A 48 20.38 16.38 -17.09
N LYS A 49 19.14 16.90 -17.10
CA LYS A 49 18.67 17.80 -16.03
C LYS A 49 18.62 17.10 -14.66
N LYS A 50 18.26 15.81 -14.64
CA LYS A 50 18.04 15.05 -13.41
C LYS A 50 19.33 14.51 -12.78
N ALA A 51 20.24 13.97 -13.59
CA ALA A 51 21.47 13.32 -13.12
C ALA A 51 22.74 14.14 -13.41
N GLY A 52 22.66 15.16 -14.27
CA GLY A 52 23.82 15.88 -14.78
C GLY A 52 24.41 15.23 -16.04
N PRO A 53 25.04 16.00 -16.94
CA PRO A 53 25.51 15.52 -18.24
C PRO A 53 26.61 14.47 -18.14
N GLU A 54 27.53 14.60 -17.18
CA GLU A 54 28.64 13.66 -17.00
C GLU A 54 28.16 12.31 -16.47
N VAL A 55 27.24 12.33 -15.50
CA VAL A 55 26.64 11.13 -14.91
C VAL A 55 25.74 10.40 -15.91
N TRP A 56 24.97 11.16 -16.70
CA TRP A 56 24.11 10.60 -17.74
C TRP A 56 24.88 9.78 -18.77
N VAL A 57 26.02 10.30 -19.26
CA VAL A 57 26.87 9.59 -20.23
C VAL A 57 27.34 8.25 -19.66
N VAL A 58 27.69 8.20 -18.38
CA VAL A 58 28.12 6.97 -17.70
C VAL A 58 26.96 5.98 -17.55
N LYS A 59 25.80 6.43 -17.06
CA LYS A 59 24.59 5.59 -16.88
C LYS A 59 24.12 5.02 -18.22
N LYS A 60 24.10 5.84 -19.27
CA LYS A 60 23.73 5.42 -20.64
C LYS A 60 24.69 4.39 -21.22
N LYS A 61 26.00 4.61 -21.07
CA LYS A 61 27.02 3.65 -21.54
C LYS A 61 26.96 2.31 -20.79
N MET A 62 26.64 2.32 -19.49
CA MET A 62 26.42 1.09 -18.72
C MET A 62 25.18 0.34 -19.22
N TRP A 63 24.07 1.05 -19.46
CA TRP A 63 22.85 0.49 -20.01
C TRP A 63 23.04 -0.14 -21.40
N GLU A 64 23.79 0.53 -22.28
CA GLU A 64 24.14 0.00 -23.61
C GLU A 64 24.95 -1.30 -23.53
N LYS A 65 25.92 -1.38 -22.60
CA LYS A 65 26.69 -2.61 -22.35
C LYS A 65 25.80 -3.75 -21.87
N LEU A 66 24.88 -3.49 -20.94
CA LEU A 66 23.92 -4.48 -20.46
C LEU A 66 22.98 -4.96 -21.59
N CYS A 67 22.54 -4.05 -22.46
CA CYS A 67 21.63 -4.36 -23.56
C CYS A 67 22.30 -4.96 -24.81
N SER A 68 23.63 -4.96 -24.89
CA SER A 68 24.40 -5.35 -26.08
C SER A 68 24.26 -6.83 -26.49
N ARG A 69 23.72 -7.69 -25.61
CA ARG A 69 23.61 -9.15 -25.82
C ARG A 69 22.17 -9.67 -25.97
N GLU A 70 21.29 -8.84 -26.52
CA GLU A 70 19.87 -9.18 -26.82
C GLU A 70 19.04 -9.62 -25.61
N CYS A 71 19.19 -8.95 -24.45
CA CYS A 71 18.31 -9.19 -23.30
C CYS A 71 16.97 -8.44 -23.47
N LEU A 72 16.09 -8.91 -24.37
CA LEU A 72 14.72 -8.38 -24.51
C LEU A 72 14.01 -8.34 -23.15
N GLU A 73 14.15 -9.41 -22.37
CA GLU A 73 13.59 -9.54 -21.02
C GLU A 73 14.13 -8.50 -20.01
N LEU A 74 15.33 -7.97 -20.23
CA LEU A 74 15.90 -6.91 -19.38
C LEU A 74 15.22 -5.57 -19.67
N LYS A 75 14.94 -5.30 -20.95
CA LYS A 75 14.22 -4.09 -21.37
C LYS A 75 12.76 -4.12 -20.94
N GLU A 76 12.14 -5.30 -20.97
CA GLU A 76 10.78 -5.51 -20.43
C GLU A 76 10.75 -5.24 -18.92
N ALA A 77 11.63 -5.87 -18.14
CA ALA A 77 11.71 -5.63 -16.69
C ALA A 77 12.04 -4.17 -16.33
N ALA A 78 12.85 -3.49 -17.15
CA ALA A 78 13.09 -2.06 -17.00
C ALA A 78 11.92 -1.19 -17.48
N GLY A 79 11.07 -1.69 -18.38
CA GLY A 79 9.80 -1.10 -18.76
C GLY A 79 8.78 -1.15 -17.62
N ASP A 80 8.74 -2.27 -16.89
CA ASP A 80 7.92 -2.41 -15.69
C ASP A 80 8.33 -1.39 -14.60
N MET A 81 9.63 -1.09 -14.48
CA MET A 81 10.15 0.00 -13.62
C MET A 81 9.65 1.39 -14.04
N ILE A 82 9.17 1.60 -15.27
CA ILE A 82 8.54 2.87 -15.67
C ILE A 82 7.11 2.94 -15.15
N ILE A 83 6.42 1.80 -15.16
CA ILE A 83 5.02 1.67 -14.73
C ILE A 83 4.93 1.76 -13.21
N ALA A 84 5.85 1.10 -12.49
CA ALA A 84 5.89 1.06 -11.04
C ALA A 84 7.34 1.23 -10.48
N PRO A 85 7.93 2.44 -10.59
CA PRO A 85 9.34 2.69 -10.24
C PRO A 85 9.66 2.49 -8.75
N SER A 86 8.65 2.55 -7.89
CA SER A 86 8.80 2.39 -6.44
C SER A 86 8.47 0.97 -5.97
N ASP A 87 8.10 0.05 -6.87
CA ASP A 87 7.73 -1.31 -6.54
C ASP A 87 8.98 -2.18 -6.31
N PRO A 88 9.21 -2.68 -5.08
CA PRO A 88 10.38 -3.49 -4.77
C PRO A 88 10.36 -4.83 -5.52
N GLU A 89 9.21 -5.38 -5.91
CA GLU A 89 9.13 -6.61 -6.69
C GLU A 89 9.57 -6.39 -8.13
N VAL A 90 9.22 -5.25 -8.71
CA VAL A 90 9.67 -4.83 -10.05
C VAL A 90 11.17 -4.53 -10.05
N LYS A 91 11.67 -3.85 -9.00
CA LYS A 91 13.10 -3.63 -8.80
C LYS A 91 13.84 -4.95 -8.61
N LEU A 92 13.30 -5.88 -7.81
CA LEU A 92 13.86 -7.22 -7.63
C LEU A 92 13.82 -8.03 -8.93
N ALA A 93 12.77 -7.92 -9.74
CA ALA A 93 12.68 -8.56 -11.03
C ALA A 93 13.80 -8.05 -11.97
N LEU A 94 14.05 -6.74 -11.98
CA LEU A 94 15.15 -6.16 -12.74
C LEU A 94 16.52 -6.64 -12.23
N VAL A 95 16.75 -6.65 -10.91
CA VAL A 95 17.97 -7.21 -10.29
C VAL A 95 18.16 -8.67 -10.68
N GLN A 96 17.10 -9.47 -10.64
CA GLN A 96 17.14 -10.89 -11.02
C GLN A 96 17.45 -11.08 -12.51
N LYS A 97 16.95 -10.21 -13.39
CA LYS A 97 17.27 -10.25 -14.83
C LYS A 97 18.72 -9.86 -15.10
N ILE A 98 19.27 -8.88 -14.39
CA ILE A 98 20.68 -8.51 -14.47
C ILE A 98 21.56 -9.65 -13.95
N LEU A 99 21.18 -10.25 -12.81
CA LEU A 99 21.87 -11.41 -12.23
C LEU A 99 21.91 -12.59 -13.20
N LYS A 100 20.77 -12.97 -13.78
CA LYS A 100 20.69 -14.02 -14.81
C LYS A 100 21.54 -13.70 -16.03
N SER A 101 21.66 -12.41 -16.40
CA SER A 101 22.50 -11.98 -17.51
C SER A 101 24.00 -12.16 -17.20
N PHE A 102 24.42 -11.88 -15.96
CA PHE A 102 25.79 -12.12 -15.50
C PHE A 102 26.13 -13.61 -15.41
N GLU A 103 25.20 -14.43 -14.90
CA GLU A 103 25.35 -15.88 -14.85
C GLU A 103 25.46 -16.49 -16.27
N LYS A 104 24.64 -16.01 -17.21
CA LYS A 104 24.64 -16.47 -18.60
C LYS A 104 25.86 -15.98 -19.37
N TYR A 105 26.37 -14.79 -19.06
CA TYR A 105 27.50 -14.17 -19.75
C TYR A 105 28.57 -13.66 -18.76
N PRO A 106 29.45 -14.53 -18.25
CA PRO A 106 30.50 -14.11 -17.30
C PRO A 106 31.47 -13.04 -17.83
N ALA A 107 31.61 -12.94 -19.16
CA ALA A 107 32.40 -11.86 -19.77
C ALA A 107 31.76 -10.47 -19.59
N LEU A 108 30.42 -10.40 -19.57
CA LEU A 108 29.66 -9.17 -19.31
C LEU A 108 29.81 -8.76 -17.85
N GLU A 109 29.75 -9.71 -16.92
CA GLU A 109 29.98 -9.49 -15.49
C GLU A 109 31.34 -8.84 -15.23
N LYS A 110 32.42 -9.42 -15.77
CA LYS A 110 33.77 -8.84 -15.67
C LYS A 110 33.88 -7.47 -16.33
N GLU A 111 33.22 -7.26 -17.46
CA GLU A 111 33.20 -5.98 -18.16
C GLU A 111 32.50 -4.89 -17.34
N ILE A 112 31.36 -5.19 -16.73
CA ILE A 112 30.61 -4.26 -15.87
C ILE A 112 31.34 -4.02 -14.55
N SER A 113 31.92 -5.08 -13.96
CA SER A 113 32.74 -4.98 -12.74
C SER A 113 33.95 -4.07 -12.96
N SER A 114 34.73 -4.30 -14.03
CA SER A 114 35.86 -3.43 -14.39
C SER A 114 35.44 -2.01 -14.77
N PHE A 115 34.24 -1.83 -15.34
CA PHE A 115 33.69 -0.51 -15.64
C PHE A 115 33.41 0.28 -14.36
N ILE A 116 32.84 -0.35 -13.33
CA ILE A 116 32.59 0.25 -12.00
C ILE A 116 33.91 0.55 -11.26
N GLU A 117 34.89 -0.34 -11.36
CA GLU A 117 36.21 -0.15 -10.73
C GLU A 117 37.05 0.95 -11.38
N ASN A 118 36.69 1.38 -12.60
CA ASN A 118 37.39 2.46 -13.29
C ASN A 118 37.13 3.81 -12.59
N GLY A 119 38.21 4.50 -12.22
CA GLY A 119 38.24 5.53 -11.17
C GLY A 119 37.33 6.76 -11.34
N GLN A 120 36.70 6.96 -12.50
CA GLN A 120 35.70 8.03 -12.71
C GLN A 120 34.33 7.66 -12.12
N ILE A 121 33.91 6.39 -12.19
CA ILE A 121 32.65 5.93 -11.61
C ILE A 121 32.77 5.84 -10.11
N LYS A 122 33.92 5.41 -9.57
CA LYS A 122 34.12 5.39 -8.13
C LYS A 122 34.01 6.79 -7.50
N LYS A 123 34.34 7.85 -8.23
CA LYS A 123 34.23 9.24 -7.74
C LYS A 123 32.81 9.80 -7.84
N ILE A 124 32.12 9.56 -8.95
CA ILE A 124 30.71 9.94 -9.17
C ILE A 124 29.77 9.11 -8.28
N ALA A 125 30.02 7.80 -8.21
CA ALA A 125 29.35 6.91 -7.29
C ALA A 125 29.67 7.32 -5.86
N VAL A 126 30.91 7.64 -5.45
CA VAL A 126 31.17 8.13 -4.08
C VAL A 126 30.53 9.49 -3.80
N GLU A 127 30.29 10.37 -4.78
CA GLU A 127 29.58 11.64 -4.56
C GLU A 127 28.04 11.47 -4.54
N GLU A 128 27.44 10.62 -5.38
CA GLU A 128 26.03 10.19 -5.26
C GLU A 128 25.83 9.30 -4.01
N SER A 129 26.82 8.50 -3.65
CA SER A 129 26.86 7.56 -2.50
C SER A 129 27.33 8.20 -1.21
N SER A 130 27.95 9.38 -1.20
CA SER A 130 28.20 10.08 0.06
C SER A 130 26.88 10.60 0.66
N ASN A 131 25.81 10.62 -0.15
CA ASN A 131 24.42 10.84 0.27
C ASN A 131 23.57 9.54 0.32
N MET A 132 24.12 8.37 -0.06
CA MET A 132 23.34 7.11 -0.22
C MET A 132 24.04 5.84 0.35
N ILE A 133 25.28 5.93 0.80
CA ILE A 133 26.04 4.87 1.46
C ILE A 133 26.48 5.41 2.82
N THR A 134 25.50 5.63 3.69
CA THR A 134 25.66 5.17 5.07
C THR A 134 25.59 3.66 5.02
N ALA A 135 26.64 3.02 5.52
CA ALA A 135 26.69 1.58 5.63
C ALA A 135 25.48 1.07 6.44
N GLN A 136 24.90 -0.04 5.96
CA GLN A 136 23.91 -0.92 6.59
C GLN A 136 22.42 -0.50 6.49
N ASN A 137 21.71 -1.13 5.55
CA ASN A 137 20.24 -1.15 5.43
C ASN A 137 19.52 -1.90 6.60
N SER A 138 20.20 -2.10 7.73
CA SER A 138 19.59 -2.38 9.03
C SER A 138 19.85 -1.25 10.03
N ASP A 139 20.98 -0.56 9.99
CA ASP A 139 21.35 0.49 10.95
C ASP A 139 20.50 1.75 10.78
N ASP A 140 20.13 2.11 9.54
CA ASP A 140 19.20 3.23 9.33
C ASP A 140 17.76 2.87 9.71
N LYS A 141 17.33 1.60 9.52
CA LYS A 141 16.04 1.12 10.05
C LYS A 141 16.03 1.08 11.57
N ILE A 142 17.11 0.60 12.19
CA ILE A 142 17.29 0.55 13.65
C ILE A 142 17.31 1.97 14.21
N ARG A 143 18.05 2.90 13.61
CA ARG A 143 18.08 4.30 14.05
C ARG A 143 16.72 4.96 13.95
N VAL A 144 16.01 4.79 12.83
CA VAL A 144 14.65 5.32 12.67
C VAL A 144 13.71 4.74 13.74
N LEU A 145 13.86 3.45 14.06
CA LEU A 145 13.08 2.80 15.12
C LEU A 145 13.46 3.32 16.52
N GLU A 146 14.74 3.53 16.80
CA GLU A 146 15.24 4.10 18.06
C GLU A 146 14.72 5.53 18.25
N GLU A 147 14.85 6.38 17.23
CA GLU A 147 14.31 7.75 17.24
C GLU A 147 12.80 7.77 17.45
N PHE A 148 12.07 6.87 16.77
CA PHE A 148 10.64 6.72 16.99
C PHE A 148 10.31 6.25 18.41
N ASN A 149 11.04 5.26 18.93
CA ASN A 149 10.83 4.73 20.27
C ASN A 149 11.08 5.79 21.35
N GLU A 150 12.11 6.63 21.21
CA GLU A 150 12.33 7.75 22.13
C GLU A 150 11.15 8.74 22.14
N LEU A 151 10.58 9.04 20.97
CA LEU A 151 9.40 9.91 20.86
C LEU A 151 8.15 9.24 21.45
N LEU A 152 8.00 7.94 21.23
CA LEU A 152 6.90 7.15 21.77
C LEU A 152 6.99 7.04 23.30
N GLU A 153 8.15 6.79 23.88
CA GLU A 153 8.36 6.75 25.33
C GLU A 153 8.03 8.10 25.98
N LYS A 154 8.46 9.21 25.35
CA LYS A 154 8.09 10.57 25.79
C LYS A 154 6.57 10.78 25.75
N LEU A 155 5.91 10.31 24.69
CA LEU A 155 4.45 10.38 24.57
C LEU A 155 3.76 9.56 25.67
N ILE A 156 4.22 8.33 25.92
CA ILE A 156 3.67 7.45 26.94
C ILE A 156 3.82 8.05 28.34
N ALA A 157 5.03 8.48 28.69
CA ALA A 157 5.32 9.09 29.99
C ALA A 157 4.42 10.31 30.25
N THR A 158 4.30 11.20 29.25
CA THR A 158 3.46 12.39 29.37
C THR A 158 1.97 12.05 29.53
N ASN A 159 1.49 11.00 28.85
CA ASN A 159 0.10 10.54 29.00
C ASN A 159 -0.17 9.87 30.36
N SER A 160 0.80 9.13 30.90
CA SER A 160 0.73 8.55 32.25
C SER A 160 0.66 9.62 33.34
N ASP A 161 1.45 10.69 33.21
CA ASP A 161 1.43 11.81 34.15
C ASP A 161 0.09 12.56 34.12
N VAL A 162 -0.49 12.78 32.93
CA VAL A 162 -1.82 13.40 32.80
C VAL A 162 -2.91 12.51 33.40
N GLY A 163 -2.83 11.19 33.21
CA GLY A 163 -3.75 10.22 33.82
C GLY A 163 -3.70 10.27 35.35
N PHE A 164 -2.49 10.30 35.91
CA PHE A 164 -2.29 10.39 37.36
C PHE A 164 -2.86 11.71 37.94
N ILE A 165 -2.66 12.84 37.25
CA ILE A 165 -3.21 14.13 37.70
C ILE A 165 -4.75 14.16 37.57
N SER A 166 -5.34 13.53 36.54
CA SER A 166 -6.80 13.41 36.44
C SER A 166 -7.39 12.53 37.53
N ASP A 167 -6.73 11.42 37.88
CA ASP A 167 -7.22 10.50 38.91
C ASP A 167 -7.18 11.17 40.31
N ILE A 168 -6.16 11.99 40.59
CA ILE A 168 -6.10 12.79 41.83
C ILE A 168 -7.26 13.78 41.95
N ARG A 169 -7.75 14.32 40.82
CA ARG A 169 -8.87 15.29 40.79
C ARG A 169 -10.17 14.67 41.27
N ASP A 170 -10.44 13.41 40.91
CA ASP A 170 -11.66 12.70 41.31
C ASP A 170 -11.69 12.40 42.82
N PHE A 171 -10.53 12.40 43.49
CA PHE A 171 -10.40 12.19 44.94
C PHE A 171 -10.46 13.48 45.79
N ASN A 172 -10.06 14.64 45.26
CA ASN A 172 -9.90 15.89 46.03
C ASN A 172 -10.86 17.01 45.58
N SER A 173 -12.13 16.94 46.00
CA SER A 173 -13.19 17.89 45.63
C SER A 173 -13.26 19.18 46.48
N VAL A 174 -12.31 19.50 47.36
CA VAL A 174 -12.44 20.69 48.23
C VAL A 174 -11.10 21.39 48.42
N ASN A 175 -10.82 22.44 47.63
CA ASN A 175 -10.14 23.69 48.05
C ASN A 175 -9.79 24.65 46.90
N SER A 176 -9.52 25.91 47.27
CA SER A 176 -9.31 27.14 46.49
C SER A 176 -8.13 27.19 45.49
N ASP A 177 -7.43 26.08 45.23
CA ASP A 177 -6.24 26.02 44.35
C ASP A 177 -6.58 25.68 42.87
N ASN A 178 -7.86 25.62 42.54
CA ASN A 178 -8.33 25.13 41.24
C ASN A 178 -7.81 25.97 40.06
N ALA A 179 -7.55 27.27 40.22
CA ALA A 179 -7.10 28.12 39.11
C ALA A 179 -5.65 27.81 38.68
N VAL A 180 -4.73 27.63 39.63
CA VAL A 180 -3.33 27.30 39.34
C VAL A 180 -3.22 25.89 38.77
N ARG A 181 -3.92 24.92 39.37
CA ARG A 181 -3.92 23.52 38.87
C ARG A 181 -4.61 23.35 37.52
N ASN A 182 -5.64 24.14 37.22
CA ASN A 182 -6.24 24.14 35.88
C ASN A 182 -5.29 24.72 34.82
N SER A 183 -4.46 25.71 35.19
CA SER A 183 -3.40 26.26 34.34
C SER A 183 -2.32 25.21 34.07
N GLU A 184 -1.83 24.55 35.12
CA GLU A 184 -0.85 23.45 35.01
C GLU A 184 -1.40 22.28 34.16
N LEU A 185 -2.67 21.89 34.37
CA LEU A 185 -3.34 20.88 33.55
C LEU A 185 -3.50 21.28 32.08
N SER A 186 -3.77 22.55 31.80
CA SER A 186 -3.86 23.05 30.43
C SER A 186 -2.49 23.07 29.74
N GLU A 187 -1.43 23.44 30.47
CA GLU A 187 -0.06 23.43 29.98
C GLU A 187 0.42 21.99 29.72
N CYS A 188 0.12 21.06 30.63
CA CYS A 188 0.40 19.62 30.43
C CYS A 188 -0.36 19.04 29.24
N ARG A 189 -1.64 19.39 29.04
CA ARG A 189 -2.41 18.95 27.86
C ARG A 189 -1.83 19.50 26.57
N GLN A 190 -1.42 20.76 26.56
CA GLN A 190 -0.80 21.39 25.38
C GLN A 190 0.58 20.77 25.08
N GLY A 191 1.37 20.46 26.11
CA GLY A 191 2.63 19.73 25.97
C GLY A 191 2.44 18.34 25.39
N ASN A 192 1.43 17.59 25.87
CA ASN A 192 1.09 16.26 25.36
C ASN A 192 0.66 16.29 23.89
N GLU A 193 -0.21 17.24 23.53
CA GLU A 193 -0.67 17.45 22.15
C GLU A 193 0.52 17.69 21.19
N LYS A 194 1.47 18.54 21.60
CA LYS A 194 2.67 18.85 20.81
C LYS A 194 3.59 17.64 20.63
N ILE A 195 3.71 16.80 21.66
CA ILE A 195 4.49 15.55 21.57
C ILE A 195 3.78 14.58 20.63
N LEU A 196 2.46 14.43 20.73
CA LEU A 196 1.66 13.60 19.83
C LEU A 196 1.82 14.04 18.38
N GLU A 197 1.68 15.33 18.08
CA GLU A 197 1.91 15.90 16.75
C GLU A 197 3.31 15.53 16.24
N LYS A 198 4.36 15.77 17.03
CA LYS A 198 5.73 15.46 16.63
C LYS A 198 5.94 13.96 16.36
N THR A 199 5.43 13.10 17.23
CA THR A 199 5.55 11.64 17.09
C THR A 199 4.79 11.14 15.87
N LEU A 200 3.58 11.66 15.63
CA LEU A 200 2.78 11.36 14.45
C LEU A 200 3.44 11.84 13.16
N ASP A 201 3.96 13.06 13.15
CA ASP A 201 4.67 13.64 12.00
C ASP A 201 5.88 12.80 11.62
N PHE A 202 6.67 12.38 12.61
CA PHE A 202 7.79 11.49 12.41
C PHE A 202 7.33 10.17 11.80
N ALA A 203 6.33 9.52 12.40
CA ALA A 203 5.81 8.26 11.90
C ALA A 203 5.32 8.36 10.44
N CYS A 204 4.60 9.42 10.08
CA CYS A 204 4.14 9.66 8.71
C CYS A 204 5.28 9.84 7.70
N GLN A 205 6.44 10.33 8.13
CA GLN A 205 7.61 10.59 7.28
C GLN A 205 8.54 9.37 7.13
N ILE A 206 8.36 8.31 7.93
CA ILE A 206 9.15 7.08 7.82
C ILE A 206 9.02 6.52 6.40
N GLN A 207 10.14 6.33 5.69
CA GLN A 207 10.11 5.92 4.28
C GLN A 207 9.73 4.44 4.09
N TYR A 208 10.07 3.60 5.06
CA TYR A 208 9.81 2.16 5.01
C TYR A 208 8.36 1.85 5.41
N GLY A 209 7.57 1.27 4.50
CA GLY A 209 6.13 1.02 4.72
C GLY A 209 5.84 0.12 5.92
N ASP A 210 6.67 -0.90 6.14
CA ASP A 210 6.62 -1.81 7.29
C ASP A 210 6.85 -1.07 8.62
N LEU A 211 7.88 -0.22 8.70
CA LEU A 211 8.16 0.56 9.91
C LEU A 211 7.15 1.67 10.13
N ARG A 212 6.71 2.33 9.05
CA ARG A 212 5.64 3.34 9.08
C ARG A 212 4.36 2.73 9.63
N SER A 213 3.98 1.55 9.15
CA SER A 213 2.82 0.80 9.66
C SER A 213 2.94 0.47 11.14
N GLN A 214 4.11 -0.04 11.56
CA GLN A 214 4.37 -0.33 12.96
C GLN A 214 4.23 0.91 13.85
N ALA A 215 4.87 2.00 13.45
CA ALA A 215 4.84 3.26 14.19
C ALA A 215 3.43 3.85 14.28
N LEU A 216 2.71 3.95 13.17
CA LEU A 216 1.35 4.47 13.14
C LEU A 216 0.40 3.62 13.98
N SER A 217 0.49 2.29 13.88
CA SER A 217 -0.32 1.35 14.68
C SER A 217 -0.11 1.56 16.20
N LEU A 218 1.11 1.88 16.64
CA LEU A 218 1.42 2.19 18.03
C LEU A 218 0.91 3.57 18.49
N ILE A 219 0.78 4.54 17.57
CA ILE A 219 0.26 5.88 17.89
C ILE A 219 -1.27 5.90 17.98
N VAL A 220 -1.98 5.06 17.21
CA VAL A 220 -3.47 5.06 17.13
C VAL A 220 -4.17 5.15 18.50
N PRO A 221 -3.78 4.37 19.54
CA PRO A 221 -4.40 4.45 20.88
C PRO A 221 -4.36 5.84 21.54
N TYR A 222 -3.44 6.71 21.13
CA TYR A 222 -3.20 8.03 21.70
C TYR A 222 -3.92 9.16 20.93
N LEU A 223 -4.64 8.85 19.84
CA LEU A 223 -5.38 9.85 19.04
C LEU A 223 -6.64 10.34 19.77
N LYS A 224 -6.45 11.24 20.73
CA LYS A 224 -7.50 11.83 21.58
C LYS A 224 -7.43 13.36 21.54
N GLY A 225 -8.36 14.01 22.22
CA GLY A 225 -8.37 15.47 22.34
C GLY A 225 -9.07 16.18 21.18
N PRO A 226 -8.97 17.52 21.13
CA PRO A 226 -9.76 18.35 20.21
C PRO A 226 -9.37 18.17 18.74
N LYS A 227 -8.11 17.81 18.43
CA LYS A 227 -7.63 17.58 17.05
C LYS A 227 -7.71 16.12 16.61
N LYS A 228 -8.42 15.25 17.35
CA LYS A 228 -8.57 13.81 17.04
C LYS A 228 -8.92 13.56 15.56
N GLY A 229 -9.86 14.31 15.00
CA GLY A 229 -10.28 14.17 13.60
C GLY A 229 -9.13 14.44 12.63
N GLU A 230 -8.36 15.51 12.84
CA GLU A 230 -7.18 15.85 12.03
C GLU A 230 -6.12 14.75 12.06
N TYR A 231 -5.86 14.18 13.25
CA TYR A 231 -4.90 13.09 13.37
C TYR A 231 -5.34 11.81 12.68
N ILE A 232 -6.61 11.43 12.80
CA ILE A 232 -7.14 10.25 12.11
C ILE A 232 -7.01 10.43 10.59
N LYS A 233 -7.35 11.61 10.07
CA LYS A 233 -7.15 11.92 8.64
C LYS A 233 -5.70 11.77 8.21
N LYS A 234 -4.78 12.30 9.01
CA LYS A 234 -3.33 12.18 8.75
C LYS A 234 -2.85 10.74 8.77
N VAL A 235 -3.28 9.92 9.75
CA VAL A 235 -2.94 8.49 9.81
C VAL A 235 -3.52 7.75 8.61
N LEU A 236 -4.79 8.00 8.24
CA LEU A 236 -5.43 7.35 7.09
C LEU A 236 -4.74 7.70 5.77
N TYR A 237 -4.41 8.98 5.54
CA TYR A 237 -3.64 9.40 4.38
C TYR A 237 -2.25 8.76 4.35
N SER A 238 -1.55 8.71 5.49
CA SER A 238 -0.25 8.06 5.55
C SER A 238 -0.32 6.55 5.34
N THR A 239 -1.40 5.92 5.80
CA THR A 239 -1.71 4.50 5.63
C THR A 239 -2.03 4.16 4.19
N SER A 240 -2.83 5.00 3.52
CA SER A 240 -3.21 4.77 2.12
C SER A 240 -2.03 4.82 1.15
N ASN A 241 -0.91 5.41 1.56
CA ASN A 241 0.35 5.45 0.83
C ASN A 241 1.29 4.25 1.11
N ILE A 242 0.87 3.27 1.92
CA ILE A 242 1.60 2.02 2.14
C ILE A 242 1.17 1.02 1.08
N GLN A 243 2.12 0.39 0.38
CA GLN A 243 1.83 -0.54 -0.73
C GLN A 243 1.29 -1.89 -0.24
N ASP A 244 1.84 -2.43 0.86
CA ASP A 244 1.44 -3.74 1.36
C ASP A 244 0.07 -3.67 2.06
N GLU A 245 -0.83 -4.52 1.60
CA GLU A 245 -2.22 -4.59 2.09
C GLU A 245 -2.32 -5.02 3.55
N SER A 246 -1.46 -5.95 3.98
CA SER A 246 -1.45 -6.47 5.36
C SER A 246 -0.93 -5.42 6.33
N GLU A 247 0.09 -4.67 5.93
CA GLU A 247 0.60 -3.53 6.70
C GLU A 247 -0.45 -2.42 6.81
N ARG A 248 -1.21 -2.12 5.76
CA ARG A 248 -2.35 -1.19 5.88
C ARG A 248 -3.41 -1.71 6.85
N ALA A 249 -3.79 -2.98 6.75
CA ALA A 249 -4.81 -3.61 7.60
C ALA A 249 -4.44 -3.54 9.10
N ARG A 250 -3.15 -3.69 9.42
CA ARG A 250 -2.62 -3.54 10.79
C ARG A 250 -2.93 -2.16 11.41
N ILE A 251 -3.01 -1.11 10.61
CA ILE A 251 -3.30 0.26 11.06
C ILE A 251 -4.81 0.54 11.02
N LEU A 252 -5.50 0.07 9.98
CA LEU A 252 -6.94 0.30 9.79
C LEU A 252 -7.79 -0.42 10.85
N SER A 253 -7.38 -1.62 11.28
CA SER A 253 -8.11 -2.40 12.29
C SER A 253 -8.33 -1.64 13.61
N PRO A 254 -7.30 -1.08 14.28
CA PRO A 254 -7.51 -0.32 15.52
C PRO A 254 -8.28 1.00 15.29
N LEU A 255 -8.20 1.60 14.09
CA LEU A 255 -8.94 2.82 13.75
C LEU A 255 -10.47 2.61 13.68
N ALA A 256 -10.95 1.39 13.46
CA ALA A 256 -12.39 1.07 13.45
C ALA A 256 -13.12 1.51 14.73
N SER A 257 -12.43 1.45 15.87
CA SER A 257 -12.99 1.89 17.15
C SER A 257 -13.23 3.40 17.24
N TYR A 258 -12.48 4.20 16.46
CA TYR A 258 -12.54 5.66 16.47
C TYR A 258 -13.63 6.24 15.56
N LEU A 259 -14.16 5.43 14.63
CA LEU A 259 -15.28 5.76 13.74
C LEU A 259 -16.66 5.50 14.41
N LYS A 260 -16.67 5.33 15.72
CA LYS A 260 -17.88 5.17 16.55
C LYS A 260 -18.06 6.38 17.47
N GLY A 261 -19.32 6.67 17.82
CA GLY A 261 -19.68 7.74 18.75
C GLY A 261 -20.02 9.08 18.09
N MET A 262 -20.02 10.15 18.89
CA MET A 262 -20.38 11.51 18.46
C MET A 262 -19.31 12.10 17.53
N GLY A 263 -19.74 12.73 16.43
CA GLY A 263 -18.85 13.37 15.44
C GLY A 263 -18.25 12.41 14.41
N LYS A 264 -18.71 11.16 14.36
CA LYS A 264 -18.22 10.18 13.38
C LYS A 264 -18.62 10.56 11.94
N GLU A 265 -19.80 11.17 11.75
CA GLU A 265 -20.31 11.51 10.43
C GLU A 265 -19.42 12.54 9.73
N GLU A 266 -18.98 13.58 10.45
CA GLU A 266 -18.04 14.59 9.96
C GLU A 266 -16.68 13.97 9.61
N LEU A 267 -16.19 13.07 10.47
CA LEU A 267 -14.94 12.34 10.19
C LEU A 267 -15.06 11.44 8.95
N ILE A 268 -16.18 10.72 8.79
CA ILE A 268 -16.44 9.88 7.61
C ILE A 268 -16.55 10.75 6.35
N GLU A 269 -17.25 11.88 6.43
CA GLU A 269 -17.37 12.84 5.35
C GLU A 269 -16.01 13.34 4.89
N ASP A 270 -15.18 13.79 5.84
CA ASP A 270 -13.81 14.22 5.55
C ASP A 270 -12.98 13.12 4.90
N ILE A 271 -13.16 11.86 5.33
CA ILE A 271 -12.45 10.72 4.76
C ILE A 271 -12.84 10.50 3.30
N PHE A 272 -14.13 10.63 2.98
CA PHE A 272 -14.56 10.60 1.58
C PHE A 272 -14.00 11.77 0.77
N ASP A 273 -13.95 12.97 1.33
CA ASP A 273 -13.48 14.16 0.62
C ASP A 273 -12.01 14.09 0.20
N PHE A 274 -11.14 13.46 1.00
CA PHE A 274 -9.75 13.25 0.57
C PHE A 274 -9.53 11.98 -0.25
N SER A 275 -10.54 11.10 -0.37
CA SER A 275 -10.41 9.84 -1.12
C SER A 275 -9.90 9.97 -2.57
N PRO A 276 -10.14 11.08 -3.31
CA PRO A 276 -9.52 11.28 -4.63
C PRO A 276 -7.99 11.38 -4.61
N HIS A 277 -7.39 11.70 -3.46
CA HIS A 277 -5.94 11.76 -3.27
C HIS A 277 -5.31 10.41 -2.92
N ILE A 278 -6.12 9.36 -2.72
CA ILE A 278 -5.61 8.00 -2.48
C ILE A 278 -5.16 7.41 -3.81
N GLN A 279 -3.90 7.00 -3.88
CA GLN A 279 -3.28 6.48 -5.10
C GLN A 279 -3.81 5.09 -5.48
N TYR A 280 -3.88 4.17 -4.50
CA TYR A 280 -4.15 2.76 -4.78
C TYR A 280 -5.62 2.39 -4.58
N ASP A 281 -6.18 1.63 -5.53
CA ASP A 281 -7.59 1.23 -5.50
C ASP A 281 -7.88 0.20 -4.40
N ASP A 282 -6.94 -0.67 -4.08
CA ASP A 282 -7.03 -1.60 -2.95
C ASP A 282 -6.98 -0.84 -1.61
N ALA A 283 -6.20 0.24 -1.50
CA ALA A 283 -6.23 1.13 -0.34
C ALA A 283 -7.58 1.87 -0.22
N LYS A 284 -8.14 2.37 -1.33
CA LYS A 284 -9.51 2.93 -1.34
C LYS A 284 -10.51 1.88 -0.88
N PHE A 285 -10.43 0.66 -1.41
CA PHE A 285 -11.32 -0.44 -1.05
C PHE A 285 -11.25 -0.79 0.45
N GLN A 286 -10.06 -0.90 1.03
CA GLN A 286 -9.89 -1.19 2.46
C GLN A 286 -10.43 -0.07 3.36
N ILE A 287 -10.17 1.20 2.99
CA ILE A 287 -10.73 2.34 3.71
C ILE A 287 -12.25 2.35 3.58
N PHE A 288 -12.79 2.12 2.39
CA PHE A 288 -14.23 2.02 2.17
C PHE A 288 -14.85 0.91 3.03
N SER A 289 -14.21 -0.25 3.07
CA SER A 289 -14.64 -1.40 3.89
C SER A 289 -14.69 -1.08 5.38
N LEU A 290 -13.78 -0.22 5.85
CA LEU A 290 -13.79 0.28 7.22
C LEU A 290 -14.97 1.23 7.48
N LEU A 291 -15.36 2.03 6.49
CA LEU A 291 -16.42 3.04 6.62
C LEU A 291 -17.83 2.46 6.48
N ILE A 292 -18.02 1.41 5.65
CA ILE A 292 -19.35 0.92 5.29
C ILE A 292 -20.17 0.44 6.50
N GLU A 293 -19.52 -0.17 7.50
CA GLU A 293 -20.15 -0.63 8.74
C GLU A 293 -20.79 0.53 9.53
N HIS A 294 -20.36 1.77 9.24
CA HIS A 294 -20.87 2.97 9.87
C HIS A 294 -21.90 3.71 9.03
N LEU A 295 -22.08 3.32 7.76
CA LEU A 295 -23.12 3.84 6.87
C LEU A 295 -24.44 3.08 6.99
N GLU A 296 -24.41 1.84 7.46
CA GLU A 296 -25.61 1.04 7.64
C GLU A 296 -26.58 1.70 8.64
N GLY A 297 -27.83 1.91 8.22
CA GLY A 297 -28.86 2.55 9.03
C GLY A 297 -28.78 4.08 9.12
N LEU A 298 -27.74 4.72 8.57
CA LEU A 298 -27.72 6.18 8.40
C LEU A 298 -28.74 6.59 7.35
N ARG A 299 -29.52 7.64 7.64
CA ARG A 299 -30.38 8.33 6.66
C ARG A 299 -29.67 9.50 5.98
N ASN A 300 -28.33 9.51 6.04
CA ASN A 300 -27.54 10.62 5.54
C ASN A 300 -27.27 10.43 4.05
N GLU A 301 -28.13 11.02 3.21
CA GLU A 301 -27.98 10.99 1.75
C GLU A 301 -26.67 11.62 1.28
N ILE A 302 -26.14 12.62 1.98
CA ILE A 302 -24.86 13.27 1.63
C ILE A 302 -23.71 12.26 1.74
N LEU A 303 -23.66 11.50 2.83
CA LEU A 303 -22.62 10.46 3.01
C LEU A 303 -22.76 9.32 2.00
N LEU A 304 -23.99 8.95 1.63
CA LEU A 304 -24.22 7.92 0.61
C LEU A 304 -23.76 8.38 -0.78
N GLU A 305 -24.00 9.64 -1.16
CA GLU A 305 -23.51 10.18 -2.42
C GLU A 305 -21.98 10.27 -2.44
N LYS A 306 -21.34 10.71 -1.34
CA LYS A 306 -19.87 10.69 -1.23
C LYS A 306 -19.28 9.27 -1.28
N ALA A 307 -19.96 8.29 -0.71
CA ALA A 307 -19.56 6.89 -0.82
C ALA A 307 -19.63 6.40 -2.29
N LEU A 308 -20.66 6.82 -3.04
CA LEU A 308 -20.78 6.52 -4.47
C LEU A 308 -19.72 7.25 -5.31
N GLU A 309 -19.37 8.50 -4.98
CA GLU A 309 -18.27 9.23 -5.61
C GLU A 309 -16.92 8.55 -5.40
N MET A 310 -16.61 8.12 -4.17
CA MET A 310 -15.41 7.33 -3.87
C MET A 310 -15.40 6.02 -4.67
N THR A 311 -16.55 5.36 -4.77
CA THR A 311 -16.71 4.13 -5.57
C THR A 311 -16.42 4.37 -7.05
N ALA A 312 -16.93 5.46 -7.61
CA ALA A 312 -16.66 5.87 -8.99
C ALA A 312 -15.18 6.21 -9.24
N GLY A 313 -14.46 6.66 -8.20
CA GLY A 313 -13.02 6.92 -8.24
C GLY A 313 -12.13 5.68 -8.27
N ILE A 314 -12.68 4.47 -8.07
CA ILE A 314 -11.96 3.19 -8.15
C ILE A 314 -11.85 2.75 -9.61
N GLN A 315 -10.62 2.58 -10.11
CA GLN A 315 -10.35 2.20 -11.51
C GLN A 315 -10.49 0.70 -11.75
N SER A 316 -10.16 -0.13 -10.76
CA SER A 316 -10.37 -1.58 -10.81
C SER A 316 -11.86 -1.90 -10.83
N GLU A 317 -12.35 -2.35 -12.00
CA GLU A 317 -13.74 -2.77 -12.21
C GLU A 317 -14.16 -3.85 -11.19
N PHE A 318 -13.27 -4.77 -10.87
CA PHE A 318 -13.54 -5.84 -9.91
C PHE A 318 -13.72 -5.31 -8.48
N LEU A 319 -12.83 -4.43 -8.03
CA LEU A 319 -12.97 -3.80 -6.70
C LEU A 319 -14.21 -2.90 -6.66
N ARG A 320 -14.52 -2.18 -7.74
CA ARG A 320 -15.73 -1.35 -7.82
C ARG A 320 -17.01 -2.17 -7.65
N ILE A 321 -17.08 -3.37 -8.24
CA ILE A 321 -18.20 -4.31 -8.02
C ILE A 321 -18.30 -4.75 -6.57
N GLN A 322 -17.17 -5.07 -5.92
CA GLN A 322 -17.16 -5.41 -4.50
C GLN A 322 -17.69 -4.24 -3.66
N VAL A 323 -17.22 -3.02 -3.90
CA VAL A 323 -17.73 -1.83 -3.20
C VAL A 323 -19.23 -1.63 -3.44
N PHE A 324 -19.71 -1.76 -4.68
CA PHE A 324 -21.15 -1.71 -4.95
C PHE A 324 -21.92 -2.76 -4.17
N SER A 325 -21.43 -4.00 -4.08
CA SER A 325 -22.08 -5.05 -3.30
C SER A 325 -22.21 -4.69 -1.81
N MET A 326 -21.20 -4.01 -1.26
CA MET A 326 -21.19 -3.54 0.13
C MET A 326 -22.13 -2.35 0.34
N LEU A 327 -22.37 -1.54 -0.69
CA LEU A 327 -23.30 -0.40 -0.66
C LEU A 327 -24.77 -0.79 -0.79
N ILE A 328 -25.10 -1.87 -1.50
CA ILE A 328 -26.49 -2.28 -1.77
C ILE A 328 -27.35 -2.38 -0.48
N PRO A 329 -26.87 -2.95 0.65
CA PRO A 329 -27.60 -2.95 1.92
C PRO A 329 -27.95 -1.55 2.47
N CYS A 330 -27.12 -0.54 2.17
CA CYS A 330 -27.30 0.84 2.64
C CYS A 330 -28.30 1.63 1.80
N LEU A 331 -28.62 1.18 0.58
CA LEU A 331 -29.46 1.90 -0.39
C LEU A 331 -30.93 1.47 -0.31
N LYS A 332 -31.83 2.35 -0.76
CA LYS A 332 -33.30 2.12 -0.78
C LYS A 332 -33.93 2.56 -2.09
N GLY A 333 -35.10 1.99 -2.39
CA GLY A 333 -35.93 2.39 -3.53
C GLY A 333 -35.21 2.27 -4.87
N GLN A 334 -35.42 3.28 -5.71
CA GLN A 334 -34.89 3.32 -7.08
C GLN A 334 -33.35 3.30 -7.12
N ARG A 335 -32.68 4.01 -6.21
CA ARG A 335 -31.20 4.08 -6.15
C ARG A 335 -30.58 2.71 -5.91
N LYS A 336 -31.21 1.87 -5.08
CA LYS A 336 -30.75 0.49 -4.83
C LYS A 336 -30.78 -0.33 -6.12
N GLU A 337 -31.89 -0.24 -6.87
CA GLU A 337 -32.07 -0.98 -8.12
C GLU A 337 -31.07 -0.51 -9.19
N GLU A 338 -30.83 0.79 -9.31
CA GLU A 338 -29.83 1.35 -10.23
C GLU A 338 -28.42 0.82 -9.98
N ILE A 339 -27.99 0.78 -8.71
CA ILE A 339 -26.67 0.26 -8.34
C ILE A 339 -26.57 -1.26 -8.54
N ILE A 340 -27.65 -2.02 -8.30
CA ILE A 340 -27.70 -3.45 -8.62
C ILE A 340 -27.49 -3.65 -10.13
N GLU A 341 -28.22 -2.92 -10.97
CA GLU A 341 -28.12 -3.04 -12.43
C GLU A 341 -26.75 -2.60 -12.96
N GLU A 342 -26.19 -1.50 -12.42
CA GLU A 342 -24.84 -1.06 -12.76
C GLU A 342 -23.78 -2.11 -12.40
N ALA A 343 -23.87 -2.66 -11.19
CA ALA A 343 -22.95 -3.70 -10.74
C ALA A 343 -23.07 -4.97 -11.60
N LEU A 344 -24.28 -5.39 -11.96
CA LEU A 344 -24.51 -6.53 -12.86
C LEU A 344 -23.90 -6.29 -14.24
N GLN A 345 -24.16 -5.13 -14.83
CA GLN A 345 -23.61 -4.77 -16.14
C GLN A 345 -22.08 -4.78 -16.12
N LEU A 346 -21.48 -4.21 -15.08
CA LEU A 346 -20.03 -4.20 -14.90
C LEU A 346 -19.48 -5.62 -14.72
N ALA A 347 -20.12 -6.45 -13.90
CA ALA A 347 -19.71 -7.84 -13.68
C ALA A 347 -19.79 -8.71 -14.95
N PHE A 348 -20.83 -8.54 -15.77
CA PHE A 348 -20.94 -9.25 -17.05
C PHE A 348 -19.94 -8.76 -18.11
N SER A 349 -19.58 -7.47 -18.07
CA SER A 349 -18.69 -6.84 -19.05
C SER A 349 -17.20 -6.87 -18.65
N LEU A 350 -16.88 -7.29 -17.42
CA LEU A 350 -15.53 -7.34 -16.88
C LEU A 350 -14.53 -7.97 -17.85
N LYS A 351 -13.38 -7.29 -18.06
CA LYS A 351 -12.40 -7.66 -19.08
C LYS A 351 -11.82 -9.05 -18.85
N ASP A 352 -11.47 -9.38 -17.61
CA ASP A 352 -11.10 -10.74 -17.21
C ASP A 352 -12.36 -11.63 -17.12
N LYS A 353 -12.53 -12.48 -18.12
CA LYS A 353 -13.67 -13.40 -18.22
C LYS A 353 -13.68 -14.45 -17.10
N ASP A 354 -12.51 -14.83 -16.59
CA ASP A 354 -12.40 -15.83 -15.53
C ASP A 354 -12.86 -15.26 -14.17
N MET A 355 -12.80 -13.93 -13.99
CA MET A 355 -13.24 -13.25 -12.77
C MET A 355 -14.74 -12.95 -12.73
N ARG A 356 -15.45 -12.99 -13.88
CA ARG A 356 -16.88 -12.67 -13.96
C ARG A 356 -17.74 -13.51 -13.02
N PRO A 357 -17.54 -14.83 -12.86
CA PRO A 357 -18.36 -15.60 -11.94
C PRO A 357 -18.24 -15.15 -10.49
N GLN A 358 -17.02 -14.85 -10.06
CA GLN A 358 -16.75 -14.34 -8.73
C GLN A 358 -17.36 -12.94 -8.55
N ALA A 359 -17.21 -12.05 -9.54
CA ALA A 359 -17.82 -10.72 -9.49
C ALA A 359 -19.36 -10.78 -9.40
N LEU A 360 -19.99 -11.64 -10.20
CA LEU A 360 -21.44 -11.87 -10.16
C LEU A 360 -21.91 -12.47 -8.83
N SER A 361 -21.08 -13.31 -8.19
CA SER A 361 -21.40 -13.93 -6.89
C SER A 361 -21.61 -12.90 -5.78
N PHE A 362 -21.00 -11.71 -5.86
CA PHE A 362 -21.21 -10.63 -4.90
C PHE A 362 -22.57 -9.95 -5.02
N ILE A 363 -23.19 -10.00 -6.21
CA ILE A 363 -24.44 -9.26 -6.50
C ILE A 363 -25.67 -10.16 -6.36
N ILE A 364 -25.52 -11.46 -6.64
CA ILE A 364 -26.58 -12.48 -6.57
C ILE A 364 -27.44 -12.43 -5.28
N PRO A 365 -26.89 -12.22 -4.06
CA PRO A 365 -27.68 -12.14 -2.83
C PRO A 365 -28.75 -11.05 -2.83
N TYR A 366 -28.58 -10.01 -3.65
CA TYR A 366 -29.44 -8.84 -3.66
C TYR A 366 -30.51 -8.87 -4.76
N LEU A 367 -30.56 -9.92 -5.56
CA LEU A 367 -31.52 -10.08 -6.65
C LEU A 367 -32.82 -10.74 -6.16
N GLY A 368 -33.95 -10.33 -6.73
CA GLY A 368 -35.22 -11.04 -6.55
C GLY A 368 -35.18 -12.45 -7.15
N GLU A 369 -35.94 -13.38 -6.56
CA GLU A 369 -36.07 -14.81 -6.91
C GLU A 369 -35.86 -15.15 -8.40
N ALA A 370 -36.66 -14.55 -9.29
CA ALA A 370 -36.63 -14.86 -10.72
C ALA A 370 -35.29 -14.45 -11.37
N ARG A 371 -34.81 -13.23 -11.10
CA ARG A 371 -33.53 -12.72 -11.61
C ARG A 371 -32.35 -13.45 -10.99
N LYS A 372 -32.44 -13.83 -9.71
CA LYS A 372 -31.44 -14.64 -9.01
C LYS A 372 -31.24 -15.98 -9.73
N LYS A 373 -32.33 -16.70 -10.04
CA LYS A 373 -32.29 -17.99 -10.78
C LYS A 373 -31.67 -17.84 -12.16
N GLU A 374 -32.10 -16.84 -12.93
CA GLU A 374 -31.57 -16.58 -14.27
C GLU A 374 -30.07 -16.23 -14.23
N THR A 375 -29.68 -15.33 -13.31
CA THR A 375 -28.30 -14.89 -13.16
C THR A 375 -27.41 -16.04 -12.73
N LEU A 376 -27.80 -16.82 -11.71
CA LEU A 376 -27.06 -18.01 -11.28
C LEU A 376 -26.81 -19.01 -12.41
N LYS A 377 -27.81 -19.25 -13.26
CA LYS A 377 -27.68 -20.12 -14.43
C LYS A 377 -26.60 -19.59 -15.38
N LYS A 378 -26.68 -18.31 -15.77
CA LYS A 378 -25.67 -17.67 -16.65
C LYS A 378 -24.29 -17.68 -16.01
N THR A 379 -24.19 -17.38 -14.72
CA THR A 379 -22.92 -17.38 -13.98
C THR A 379 -22.27 -18.76 -13.96
N ARG A 380 -23.07 -19.83 -13.79
CA ARG A 380 -22.59 -21.22 -13.84
C ARG A 380 -22.12 -21.62 -15.24
N GLU A 381 -22.82 -21.18 -16.29
CA GLU A 381 -22.41 -21.40 -17.68
C GLU A 381 -21.05 -20.72 -17.95
N ILE A 382 -20.87 -19.46 -17.52
CA ILE A 382 -19.60 -18.72 -17.64
C ILE A 382 -18.49 -19.45 -16.87
N ALA A 383 -18.74 -19.83 -15.62
CA ALA A 383 -17.76 -20.56 -14.79
C ALA A 383 -17.33 -21.87 -15.44
N SER A 384 -18.29 -22.64 -15.96
CA SER A 384 -18.03 -23.93 -16.62
C SER A 384 -17.20 -23.80 -17.91
N ALA A 385 -17.29 -22.65 -18.58
CA ALA A 385 -16.52 -22.35 -19.79
C ALA A 385 -15.06 -21.94 -19.51
N ILE A 386 -14.67 -21.74 -18.23
CA ILE A 386 -13.29 -21.42 -17.86
C ILE A 386 -12.38 -22.61 -18.19
N LYS A 387 -11.30 -22.33 -18.94
CA LYS A 387 -10.35 -23.35 -19.40
C LYS A 387 -9.51 -23.93 -18.27
N SER A 388 -8.98 -23.05 -17.40
CA SER A 388 -8.19 -23.48 -16.25
C SER A 388 -9.08 -24.21 -15.26
N GLU A 389 -8.74 -25.47 -14.97
CA GLU A 389 -9.49 -26.29 -14.01
C GLU A 389 -9.48 -25.67 -12.61
N TYR A 390 -8.34 -25.16 -12.17
CA TYR A 390 -8.21 -24.47 -10.89
C TYR A 390 -9.14 -23.24 -10.80
N ARG A 391 -9.09 -22.36 -11.82
CA ARG A 391 -9.95 -21.16 -11.84
C ARG A 391 -11.43 -21.52 -11.99
N ARG A 392 -11.75 -22.55 -12.77
CA ARG A 392 -13.12 -23.07 -12.91
C ARG A 392 -13.66 -23.58 -11.57
N LEU A 393 -12.87 -24.35 -10.82
CA LEU A 393 -13.25 -24.83 -9.50
C LEU A 393 -13.44 -23.66 -8.52
N GLN A 394 -12.54 -22.68 -8.52
CA GLN A 394 -12.68 -21.48 -7.69
C GLN A 394 -13.97 -20.70 -8.02
N ALA A 395 -14.24 -20.47 -9.31
CA ALA A 395 -15.44 -19.82 -9.79
C ALA A 395 -16.72 -20.57 -9.39
N LEU A 396 -16.77 -21.89 -9.61
CA LEU A 396 -17.91 -22.72 -9.23
C LEU A 396 -18.08 -22.78 -7.70
N SER A 397 -16.98 -22.83 -6.94
CA SER A 397 -17.01 -22.82 -5.47
C SER A 397 -17.65 -21.54 -4.93
N SER A 398 -17.43 -20.39 -5.57
CA SER A 398 -18.07 -19.13 -5.16
C SER A 398 -19.60 -19.14 -5.31
N LEU A 399 -20.15 -20.14 -6.01
CA LEU A 399 -21.59 -20.30 -6.24
C LEU A 399 -22.24 -21.39 -5.38
N VAL A 400 -21.45 -22.16 -4.60
CA VAL A 400 -21.93 -23.32 -3.82
C VAL A 400 -22.92 -22.92 -2.73
N SER A 401 -22.76 -21.73 -2.13
CA SER A 401 -23.70 -21.22 -1.12
C SER A 401 -25.11 -20.98 -1.67
N TYR A 402 -25.31 -21.00 -3.00
CA TYR A 402 -26.60 -20.78 -3.65
C TYR A 402 -27.26 -22.07 -4.19
N THR A 403 -26.60 -23.23 -4.08
CA THR A 403 -27.17 -24.52 -4.52
C THR A 403 -28.05 -25.18 -3.46
N GLU A 404 -27.76 -24.99 -2.18
CA GLU A 404 -28.55 -25.60 -1.08
C GLU A 404 -29.95 -24.97 -0.92
N GLU A 405 -30.12 -23.70 -1.34
CA GLU A 405 -31.43 -23.03 -1.36
C GLU A 405 -32.35 -23.59 -2.46
N GLN A 406 -31.80 -24.21 -3.52
CA GLN A 406 -32.61 -24.79 -4.60
C GLN A 406 -33.11 -26.19 -4.27
N GLU A 407 -32.33 -27.00 -3.54
CA GLU A 407 -32.76 -28.36 -3.17
C GLU A 407 -33.75 -28.40 -2.00
N ASN A 408 -33.73 -27.42 -1.09
CA ASN A 408 -34.68 -27.35 0.02
C ASN A 408 -36.04 -26.72 -0.33
N GLY A 409 -36.14 -26.02 -1.47
CA GLY A 409 -37.38 -25.40 -1.93
C GLY A 409 -38.29 -26.33 -2.75
N ASP A 410 -37.76 -27.44 -3.26
CA ASP A 410 -38.50 -28.44 -4.06
C ASP A 410 -39.01 -29.63 -3.18
N ILE A 411 -38.91 -29.53 -1.84
CA ILE A 411 -39.35 -30.57 -0.87
C ILE A 411 -40.47 -30.07 0.08
N MET A 412 -41.11 -28.94 -0.20
CA MET A 412 -42.42 -28.56 0.41
C MET A 412 -43.50 -28.48 -0.65
#